data_AF-A0A925UJC3-F1
#
_entry.id   AF-A0A925UJC3-F1
#
_cell.length_a   1.000
_cell.length_b   1.000
_cell.length_c   1.000
_cell.angle_alpha   90.00
_cell.angle_beta   90.00
_cell.angle_gamma   90.00
#
_symmetry.space_group_name_H-M   'P 1'
#
loop_
_entity.id
_entity.type
_entity.pdbx_description
1 polymer ?
#
loop_
_entity_poly.entity_id
_entity_poly.type
_entity_poly.pdbx_seq_one_letter_code
_entity_poly.pdbx_strand_id
1 'polypeptide(L)' 'MTRSLVIAPQWIGDAVMSEPLLARLASRGERVTVAALPWVAPVYRAMPQVAEVIELPFAHGRLVGAARR' A
#
# COMPACT_ATOMS: atom_id res chain seq x y z
N MET A 1 -6.53 19.40 -1.00
CA MET A 1 -5.56 18.44 -0.42
C MET A 1 -5.38 17.29 -1.40
N THR A 2 -4.16 17.03 -1.86
CA THR A 2 -3.87 15.97 -2.83
C THR A 2 -3.94 14.61 -2.14
N ARG A 3 -4.52 13.60 -2.81
CA ARG A 3 -4.64 12.23 -2.30
C ARG A 3 -3.84 11.31 -3.21
N SER A 4 -3.03 10.44 -2.62
CA SER A 4 -2.21 9.48 -3.34
C SER A 4 -2.60 8.06 -2.94
N LEU A 5 -2.89 7.22 -3.93
CA LEU A 5 -3.12 5.79 -3.76
C LEU A 5 -1.90 5.04 -4.29
N VAL A 6 -1.24 4.28 -3.42
CA VAL A 6 -0.13 3.40 -3.79
C VAL A 6 -0.61 1.97 -3.78
N ILE A 7 -0.39 1.25 -4.88
CA ILE A 7 -0.62 -0.19 -4.95
C ILE A 7 0.67 -0.88 -4.48
N ALA A 8 0.58 -1.62 -3.39
CA ALA A 8 1.74 -2.24 -2.77
C ALA A 8 2.35 -3.34 -3.67
N PRO A 9 3.69 -3.47 -3.70
CA PRO A 9 4.35 -4.69 -4.17
C PRO A 9 3.93 -5.91 -3.34
N GLN A 10 4.20 -7.10 -3.91
CA GLN A 10 3.81 -8.37 -3.32
C GLN A 10 4.81 -8.92 -2.30
N TRP A 11 6.07 -8.46 -2.32
CA TRP A 11 7.11 -8.97 -1.43
C TRP A 11 7.40 -8.00 -0.29
N ILE A 12 7.73 -8.55 0.89
CA ILE A 12 8.05 -7.76 2.09
C ILE A 12 9.25 -6.84 1.85
N GLY A 13 10.30 -7.33 1.17
CA GLY A 13 11.48 -6.53 0.84
C GLY A 13 11.11 -5.29 0.03
N ASP A 14 10.36 -5.47 -1.06
CA ASP A 14 9.90 -4.37 -1.91
C ASP A 14 9.00 -3.38 -1.13
N ALA A 15 8.13 -3.90 -0.24
CA ALA A 15 7.28 -3.07 0.60
C ALA A 15 8.12 -2.16 1.52
N VAL A 16 9.17 -2.70 2.16
CA VAL A 16 10.11 -1.93 2.96
C VAL A 16 10.85 -0.90 2.09
N MET A 17 11.29 -1.29 0.89
CA MET A 17 12.00 -0.40 -0.04
C MET A 17 11.12 0.76 -0.57
N SER A 18 9.79 0.66 -0.43
CA SER A 18 8.86 1.73 -0.83
C SER A 18 8.75 2.87 0.19
N GLU A 19 9.23 2.69 1.42
CA GLU A 19 9.12 3.66 2.52
C GLU A 19 9.56 5.08 2.15
N PRO A 20 10.72 5.30 1.48
CA PRO A 20 11.19 6.65 1.19
C PRO A 20 10.29 7.41 0.20
N LEU A 21 9.66 6.70 -0.73
CA LEU A 21 8.67 7.28 -1.64
C LEU A 21 7.45 7.77 -0.86
N LEU A 22 6.93 6.95 0.05
CA LEU A 22 5.76 7.30 0.87
C LEU A 22 6.06 8.50 1.77
N ALA A 23 7.26 8.54 2.37
CA ALA A 23 7.71 9.68 3.15
C ALA A 23 7.77 10.96 2.30
N ARG A 24 8.27 10.86 1.06
CA ARG A 24 8.33 12.01 0.15
C ARG A 24 6.93 12.52 -0.23
N LEU A 25 5.97 11.64 -0.52
CA LEU A 25 4.59 12.04 -0.82
C LEU A 25 3.93 12.72 0.39
N ALA A 26 4.09 12.15 1.59
CA ALA A 26 3.56 12.75 2.82
C ALA A 26 4.19 14.13 3.09
N SER A 27 5.50 14.30 2.86
CA SER A 27 6.18 15.60 3.00
C SER A 27 5.67 16.69 2.05
N ARG A 28 5.04 16.30 0.92
CA ARG A 28 4.38 17.23 -0.01
C ARG A 28 2.97 17.61 0.44
N GLY A 29 2.52 17.14 1.60
CA GLY A 29 1.18 17.36 2.13
C GLY A 29 0.12 16.44 1.52
N GLU A 30 0.53 15.35 0.88
CA GLU A 30 -0.40 14.39 0.30
C GLU A 30 -0.94 13.43 1.38
N ARG A 31 -2.23 13.10 1.31
CA ARG A 31 -2.80 12.00 2.10
C ARG A 31 -2.51 10.68 1.38
N VAL A 32 -1.57 9.90 1.92
CA VAL A 32 -1.11 8.63 1.32
C VAL A 32 -1.96 7.47 1.83
N THR A 33 -2.62 6.77 0.92
CA THR A 33 -3.34 5.51 1.17
C THR A 33 -2.62 4.39 0.43
N VAL A 34 -2.45 3.24 1.08
CA VAL A 34 -1.81 2.07 0.46
C VAL A 34 -2.81 0.93 0.32
N ALA A 35 -2.99 0.40 -0.89
CA ALA A 35 -3.71 -0.85 -1.12
C ALA A 35 -2.71 -2.01 -1.07
N ALA A 36 -2.86 -2.90 -0.08
CA ALA A 36 -1.88 -3.92 0.25
C ALA A 36 -2.50 -5.30 0.40
N LEU A 37 -1.77 -6.34 0.01
CA LEU A 37 -2.16 -7.72 0.29
C LEU A 37 -1.94 -8.04 1.79
N PRO A 38 -2.70 -8.98 2.39
CA PRO A 38 -2.69 -9.21 3.83
C PRO A 38 -1.30 -9.42 4.46
N TRP A 39 -0.39 -10.07 3.74
CA TRP A 39 0.96 -10.38 4.27
C TRP A 39 1.95 -9.21 4.18
N VAL A 40 1.74 -8.22 3.30
CA VAL A 40 2.56 -6.98 3.26
C VAL A 40 1.89 -5.83 4.01
N ALA A 41 0.58 -5.88 4.25
CA ALA A 41 -0.17 -4.83 4.96
C ALA A 41 0.44 -4.42 6.32
N PRO A 42 0.96 -5.34 7.17
CA PRO A 42 1.60 -4.97 8.44
C PRO A 42 2.80 -4.03 8.28
N VAL A 43 3.55 -4.14 7.18
CA VAL A 43 4.69 -3.25 6.88
C VAL A 43 4.22 -1.80 6.75
N TYR A 44 3.14 -1.58 5.99
CA TYR A 44 2.59 -0.24 5.79
C TYR A 44 1.87 0.30 7.03
N ARG A 45 1.24 -0.57 7.83
CA ARG A 45 0.64 -0.15 9.12
C ARG A 45 1.66 0.36 10.12
N ALA A 46 2.93 -0.05 9.98
CA ALA A 46 4.02 0.42 10.81
C ALA A 46 4.63 1.77 10.33
N MET A 47 4.22 2.28 9.17
CA MET A 47 4.76 3.51 8.59
C MET A 47 3.92 4.73 8.98
N PRO A 48 4.44 5.69 9.77
CA PRO A 48 3.65 6.84 10.24
C PRO A 48 3.16 7.77 9.11
N GLN A 49 3.83 7.77 7.96
CA GLN A 49 3.44 8.53 6.77
C GLN A 49 2.24 7.96 6.01
N VAL A 50 1.80 6.73 6.31
CA VAL A 50 0.67 6.09 5.67
C VAL A 50 -0.60 6.41 6.44
N ALA A 51 -1.52 7.14 5.82
CA ALA A 51 -2.75 7.59 6.47
C ALA A 51 -3.82 6.50 6.54
N GLU A 52 -3.76 5.50 5.66
CA GLU A 52 -4.72 4.40 5.57
C GLU A 52 -4.12 3.22 4.81
N VAL A 53 -4.41 2.00 5.27
CA VAL A 53 -4.06 0.77 4.56
C VAL A 53 -5.35 0.04 4.20
N ILE A 54 -5.61 -0.07 2.90
CA ILE A 54 -6.70 -0.86 2.34
C ILE A 54 -6.18 -2.27 2.13
N GLU A 55 -6.65 -3.21 2.94
CA GLU A 55 -6.31 -4.61 2.75
C GLU A 55 -7.12 -5.19 1.58
N LEU A 56 -6.42 -5.66 0.55
CA LEU A 56 -7.04 -6.23 -0.63
C LEU A 56 -7.53 -7.66 -0.34
N PRO A 57 -8.73 -8.07 -0.80
CA PRO A 57 -9.32 -9.36 -0.50
C PRO A 57 -8.73 -10.52 -1.34
N PHE A 58 -7.41 -10.48 -1.62
CA PHE A 58 -6.73 -11.46 -2.45
C PHE A 58 -5.67 -12.22 -1.65
N ALA A 59 -5.70 -13.55 -1.76
CA ALA A 59 -4.64 -14.43 -1.28
C ALA A 59 -3.68 -14.78 -2.44
N HIS A 60 -2.41 -15.04 -2.13
CA HIS A 60 -1.40 -15.50 -3.09
C HIS A 60 -1.94 -16.60 -4.02
N GLY A 61 -1.61 -16.52 -5.32
CA GLY A 61 -1.83 -17.60 -6.27
C GLY A 61 -3.20 -17.66 -6.95
N ARG A 62 -4.07 -16.66 -6.78
CA ARG A 62 -5.38 -16.63 -7.47
C ARG A 62 -5.50 -15.46 -8.44
N LEU A 63 -5.55 -15.75 -9.74
CA LEU A 63 -6.09 -14.86 -10.76
C LEU A 63 -7.61 -14.76 -10.55
N VAL A 64 -8.07 -13.67 -9.94
CA VAL A 64 -9.50 -13.42 -9.75
C VAL A 64 -10.01 -12.51 -10.87
N GLY A 65 -10.41 -13.10 -12.00
CA GLY A 65 -11.01 -12.35 -13.12
C GLY A 65 -12.36 -11.68 -12.77
N ALA A 66 -13.02 -12.15 -11.72
CA ALA A 66 -14.34 -11.67 -11.29
C ALA A 66 -14.31 -10.38 -10.43
N ALA A 67 -13.13 -9.90 -10.03
CA ALA A 67 -12.98 -8.71 -9.17
C ALA A 67 -13.00 -7.37 -9.95
N ARG A 68 -13.20 -7.42 -11.27
CA ARG A 68 -13.36 -6.24 -12.13
C ARG A 68 -14.84 -5.83 -12.15
N ARG A 69 -15.32 -5.13 -11.12
CA ARG A 69 -16.58 -4.40 -11.16
C ARG A 69 -16.39 -3.03 -10.54
#